data_AF-A0AAV1SF72-F1
#
_entry.id   AF-A0AAV1SF72-F1
#
_cell.length_a   1.000
_cell.length_b   1.000
_cell.length_c   1.000
_cell.angle_alpha   90.00
_cell.angle_beta   90.00
_cell.angle_gamma   90.00
#
_symmetry.space_group_name_H-M   'P 1'
#
loop_
_entity.id
_entity.type
_entity.pdbx_description
1 polymer ?
#
loop_
_entity_poly.entity_id
_entity_poly.type
_entity_poly.pdbx_seq_one_letter_code
_entity_poly.pdbx_strand_id
1 'polypeptide(L)'
;MAKMQLVVLPLLMVAALFEGSLAMSICDISEDGLSACRPSVTEPNPVDPPSIDCCKAVSGANLTCLCSYKNSYLLPYLGIDPDLAMGLPSKCNPSTPVPNC
;
A
#
# COMPACT_ATOMS: atom_id res chain seq x y z
N MET A 1 27.01 5.31 42.24
CA MET A 1 27.23 5.59 40.80
C MET A 1 27.06 4.35 39.89
N ALA A 2 27.00 3.12 40.42
CA ALA A 2 26.82 1.89 39.61
C ALA A 2 25.36 1.55 39.20
N LYS A 3 24.35 2.17 39.82
CA LYS A 3 22.92 1.88 39.58
C LYS A 3 22.34 2.59 38.35
N MET A 4 22.97 3.69 37.92
CA MET A 4 22.51 4.47 36.76
C MET A 4 22.90 3.82 35.44
N GLN A 5 24.04 3.11 35.41
CA GLN A 5 24.54 2.41 34.21
C GLN A 5 23.74 1.14 33.87
N LEU A 6 23.09 0.51 34.86
CA LEU A 6 22.35 -0.74 34.67
C LEU A 6 21.00 -0.52 33.96
N VAL A 7 20.44 0.68 34.04
CA VAL A 7 19.15 1.05 33.41
C VAL A 7 19.38 1.64 32.01
N VAL A 8 20.50 2.32 31.79
CA VAL A 8 20.84 2.96 30.51
C VAL A 8 21.10 1.92 29.41
N LEU A 9 21.71 0.79 29.74
CA LEU A 9 22.05 -0.26 28.77
C LEU A 9 20.82 -0.95 28.12
N PRO A 10 19.79 -1.40 28.88
CA PRO A 10 18.57 -1.96 28.28
C PRO A 10 17.70 -0.90 27.59
N LEU A 11 17.69 0.36 28.06
CA LEU A 11 16.95 1.45 27.42
C LEU A 11 17.55 1.85 26.05
N LEU A 12 18.88 1.84 25.90
CA LEU A 12 19.51 2.04 24.59
C LEU A 12 19.18 0.91 23.61
N MET A 13 19.07 -0.34 24.07
CA MET A 13 18.71 -1.48 23.21
C MET A 13 17.27 -1.38 22.69
N VAL A 14 16.32 -0.86 23.48
CA VAL A 14 14.94 -0.66 23.02
C VAL A 14 14.86 0.48 22.01
N ALA A 15 15.64 1.56 22.16
CA ALA A 15 15.66 2.67 21.21
C ALA A 15 16.19 2.26 19.82
N ALA A 16 17.14 1.33 19.75
CA ALA A 16 17.68 0.80 18.48
C ALA A 16 16.70 -0.10 17.70
N LEU A 17 15.57 -0.52 18.30
CA LEU A 17 14.54 -1.30 17.62
C LEU A 17 13.49 -0.42 16.92
N PHE A 18 13.51 0.90 17.15
CA PHE A 18 12.58 1.87 16.55
C PHE A 18 13.16 2.60 15.33
N GLU A 19 14.30 2.15 14.80
CA GLU A 19 14.79 2.61 13.50
C GLU A 19 14.23 1.69 12.40
N GLY A 20 12.94 1.85 12.13
CA GLY A 20 12.27 0.97 11.19
C GLY A 20 10.81 1.30 11.05
N SER A 21 10.47 2.56 10.73
CA SER A 21 9.29 2.80 9.92
C SER A 21 9.53 2.10 8.58
N LEU A 22 9.22 0.81 8.54
CA LEU A 22 9.15 0.01 7.32
C LEU A 22 8.17 0.75 6.43
N ALA A 23 8.67 1.56 5.50
CA ALA A 23 7.91 1.95 4.34
C ALA A 23 7.69 0.66 3.56
N MET A 24 6.66 -0.10 3.96
CA MET A 24 6.32 -1.38 3.36
C MET A 24 5.76 -1.05 1.99
N SER A 25 6.59 -1.12 0.96
CA SER A 25 6.09 -1.08 -0.41
C SER A 25 5.44 -2.43 -0.71
N ILE A 26 4.17 -2.40 -1.09
CA ILE A 26 3.42 -3.58 -1.52
C ILE A 26 3.38 -3.56 -3.04
N CYS A 27 3.95 -4.60 -3.67
CA CYS A 27 3.94 -4.74 -5.12
C CYS A 27 4.44 -3.48 -5.87
N ASP A 28 5.57 -2.92 -5.42
CA ASP A 28 6.16 -1.66 -5.93
C ASP A 28 5.31 -0.40 -5.74
N ILE A 29 4.25 -0.47 -4.93
CA ILE A 29 3.45 0.68 -4.49
C ILE A 29 3.86 1.07 -3.07
N SER A 30 4.20 2.34 -2.87
CA SER A 30 4.41 2.89 -1.54
C SER A 30 3.09 3.03 -0.77
N GLU A 31 3.13 2.98 0.56
CA GLU A 31 1.96 3.20 1.44
C GLU A 31 1.15 4.45 1.05
N ASP A 32 1.83 5.55 0.72
CA ASP A 32 1.21 6.81 0.28
C ASP A 32 0.46 6.64 -1.05
N GLY A 33 1.04 5.89 -1.98
CA GLY A 33 0.41 5.55 -3.26
C GLY A 33 -0.82 4.65 -3.09
N LEU A 34 -0.77 3.69 -2.17
CA LEU A 34 -1.91 2.85 -1.83
C LEU A 34 -3.04 3.66 -1.20
N SER A 35 -2.70 4.56 -0.28
CA SER A 35 -3.64 5.51 0.34
C SER A 35 -4.28 6.43 -0.71
N ALA A 36 -3.49 6.95 -1.65
CA ALA A 36 -3.99 7.77 -2.75
C ALA A 36 -4.94 7.01 -3.68
N CYS A 37 -4.74 5.70 -3.87
CA CYS A 37 -5.61 4.87 -4.71
C CYS A 37 -6.85 4.34 -4.01
N ARG A 38 -6.80 4.14 -2.69
CA ARG A 38 -7.91 3.65 -1.88
C ARG A 38 -9.28 4.29 -2.21
N PRO A 39 -9.43 5.62 -2.28
CA PRO A 39 -10.74 6.22 -2.56
C PRO A 39 -11.32 5.84 -3.93
N SER A 40 -10.50 5.46 -4.91
CA SER A 40 -10.96 5.05 -6.24
C SER A 40 -11.27 3.56 -6.37
N VAL A 41 -10.85 2.76 -5.39
CA VAL A 41 -11.04 1.29 -5.39
C VAL A 41 -11.89 0.80 -4.21
N THR A 42 -12.56 1.73 -3.51
CA THR A 42 -13.40 1.42 -2.34
C THR A 42 -14.87 1.69 -2.64
N GLU A 43 -15.71 0.69 -2.38
CA GLU A 43 -17.17 0.80 -2.45
C GLU A 43 -17.76 1.46 -1.18
N PRO A 44 -18.98 2.02 -1.24
CA PRO A 44 -19.93 2.04 -2.36
C PRO A 44 -19.81 3.23 -3.33
N ASN A 45 -19.01 4.25 -3.00
CA ASN A 45 -18.87 5.45 -3.82
C ASN A 45 -17.39 5.69 -4.18
N PRO A 46 -16.83 4.93 -5.13
CA PRO A 46 -15.46 5.13 -5.56
C PRO A 46 -15.30 6.49 -6.25
N VAL A 47 -14.21 7.17 -5.94
CA VAL A 47 -13.85 8.45 -6.57
C VAL A 47 -13.36 8.19 -7.99
N ASP A 48 -14.04 8.83 -8.96
CA ASP A 48 -13.69 8.81 -10.37
C ASP A 48 -13.67 10.27 -10.90
N PRO A 49 -12.59 10.71 -11.58
CA PRO A 49 -11.39 9.96 -11.94
C PRO A 49 -10.39 9.78 -10.77
N PRO A 50 -9.49 8.79 -10.85
CA PRO A 50 -8.42 8.60 -9.86
C PRO A 50 -7.46 9.79 -9.80
N SER A 51 -6.90 10.03 -8.61
CA SER A 51 -5.91 11.09 -8.37
C SER A 51 -4.63 10.87 -9.16
N ILE A 52 -3.92 11.96 -9.50
CA ILE A 52 -2.64 11.91 -10.22
C ILE A 52 -1.61 11.06 -9.47
N ASP A 53 -1.52 11.21 -8.15
CA ASP A 53 -0.62 10.41 -7.30
C ASP A 53 -0.96 8.92 -7.33
N CYS A 54 -2.25 8.57 -7.35
CA CYS A 54 -2.66 7.19 -7.53
C CYS A 54 -2.21 6.65 -8.88
N CYS A 55 -2.44 7.37 -9.96
CA CYS A 55 -2.04 6.92 -11.29
C CYS A 55 -0.52 6.81 -11.45
N LYS A 56 0.23 7.68 -10.80
CA LYS A 56 1.69 7.57 -10.74
C LYS A 56 2.13 6.31 -9.97
N ALA A 57 1.47 5.99 -8.86
CA ALA A 57 1.75 4.79 -8.09
C ALA A 57 1.43 3.51 -8.89
N VAL A 58 0.28 3.46 -9.56
CA VAL A 58 -0.14 2.31 -10.38
C VAL A 58 0.74 2.11 -11.62
N SER A 59 1.26 3.19 -12.20
CA SER A 59 2.14 3.14 -13.38
C SER A 59 3.44 2.36 -13.11
N GLY A 60 3.98 2.47 -11.89
CA GLY A 60 5.16 1.71 -11.46
C GLY A 60 4.85 0.39 -10.76
N ALA A 61 3.58 0.04 -10.59
CA ALA A 61 3.17 -1.09 -9.77
C ALA A 61 3.41 -2.44 -10.43
N ASN A 62 3.74 -3.43 -9.60
CA ASN A 62 3.80 -4.82 -10.03
C ASN A 62 2.39 -5.42 -10.03
N LEU A 63 1.72 -5.34 -11.17
CA LEU A 63 0.34 -5.84 -11.34
C LEU A 63 0.22 -7.35 -11.06
N THR A 64 1.23 -8.15 -11.41
CA THR A 64 1.25 -9.60 -11.12
C THR A 64 1.32 -9.88 -9.61
N CYS A 65 2.06 -9.07 -8.86
CA CYS A 65 2.06 -9.14 -7.41
C CYS A 65 0.69 -8.75 -6.85
N LEU A 66 0.08 -7.65 -7.33
CA LEU A 66 -1.25 -7.22 -6.89
C LEU A 66 -2.33 -8.27 -7.15
N CYS A 67 -2.26 -8.98 -8.28
CA CYS A 67 -3.13 -10.12 -8.58
C CYS A 67 -3.10 -11.20 -7.49
N SER A 68 -1.97 -11.42 -6.83
CA SER A 68 -1.87 -12.39 -5.74
C SER A 68 -2.70 -11.97 -4.52
N TYR A 69 -3.02 -10.68 -4.40
CA TYR A 69 -3.88 -10.12 -3.35
C TYR A 69 -5.36 -10.06 -3.75
N LYS A 70 -5.74 -10.32 -5.01
CA LYS A 70 -7.13 -10.27 -5.50
C LYS A 70 -8.11 -11.07 -4.65
N ASN A 71 -7.69 -12.26 -4.18
CA ASN A 71 -8.51 -13.14 -3.35
C ASN A 71 -8.13 -13.07 -1.87
N SER A 72 -7.36 -12.06 -1.46
CA SER A 72 -6.95 -11.88 -0.08
C SER A 72 -8.15 -11.44 0.76
N TYR A 73 -8.30 -12.07 1.93
CA TYR A 73 -9.30 -11.69 2.92
C TYR A 73 -9.12 -10.25 3.44
N LEU A 74 -7.97 -9.63 3.19
CA LEU A 74 -7.69 -8.25 3.56
C LEU A 74 -8.45 -7.23 2.71
N LEU A 75 -8.74 -7.52 1.43
CA LEU A 75 -9.44 -6.57 0.56
C LEU A 75 -10.83 -6.17 1.09
N PRO A 76 -11.75 -7.11 1.41
CA PRO A 76 -13.05 -6.75 1.95
C PRO A 76 -12.96 -6.07 3.33
N TYR A 77 -11.94 -6.42 4.13
CA TYR A 77 -11.70 -5.76 5.42
C TYR A 77 -11.31 -4.28 5.26
N LEU A 78 -10.56 -3.95 4.21
CA LEU A 78 -10.17 -2.58 3.87
C LEU A 78 -11.26 -1.81 3.10
N GLY A 79 -12.33 -2.50 2.70
CA GLY A 79 -13.39 -2.00 1.83
C GLY A 79 -12.93 -1.86 0.38
N ILE A 80 -11.90 -2.58 -0.04
CA ILE A 80 -11.38 -2.54 -1.42
C ILE A 80 -12.16 -3.55 -2.25
N ASP A 81 -12.72 -3.08 -3.37
CA ASP A 81 -13.34 -3.94 -4.36
C ASP A 81 -12.29 -4.40 -5.39
N PRO A 82 -12.14 -5.72 -5.59
CA PRO A 82 -11.14 -6.26 -6.51
C PRO A 82 -11.39 -5.87 -7.97
N ASP A 83 -12.65 -5.75 -8.41
CA ASP A 83 -12.99 -5.38 -9.78
C ASP A 83 -12.62 -3.91 -10.07
N LEU A 84 -12.88 -3.00 -9.13
CA LEU A 84 -12.43 -1.61 -9.21
C LEU A 84 -10.90 -1.51 -9.19
N ALA A 85 -10.22 -2.30 -8.36
CA ALA A 85 -8.76 -2.33 -8.29
C ALA A 85 -8.13 -2.83 -9.61
N MET A 86 -8.72 -3.85 -10.24
CA MET A 86 -8.26 -4.37 -11.54
C MET A 86 -8.56 -3.42 -12.71
N GLY A 87 -9.62 -2.61 -12.62
CA GLY A 87 -9.95 -1.58 -13.61
C GLY A 87 -9.11 -0.30 -13.48
N LEU A 88 -8.46 -0.08 -12.34
CA LEU A 88 -7.69 1.12 -12.03
C LEU A 88 -6.55 1.43 -13.04
N PRO A 89 -5.75 0.44 -13.50
CA PRO A 89 -4.70 0.69 -14.49
C PRO A 89 -5.25 1.30 -15.78
N SER A 90 -6.37 0.78 -16.29
CA SER A 90 -6.97 1.28 -17.53
C SER A 90 -7.61 2.66 -17.38
N LYS A 91 -8.08 3.03 -16.17
CA LYS A 91 -8.53 4.39 -15.85
C LYS A 91 -7.37 5.39 -15.81
N CYS A 92 -6.21 4.96 -15.33
CA CYS A 92 -5.04 5.81 -15.20
C CYS A 92 -4.25 5.96 -16.50
N ASN A 93 -4.15 4.91 -17.30
CA ASN A 93 -3.52 4.98 -18.61
C ASN A 93 -4.25 4.03 -19.58
N PRO A 94 -4.94 4.53 -20.62
CA PRO A 94 -5.73 3.67 -21.51
C PRO A 94 -4.88 2.67 -22.32
N SER A 95 -3.55 2.83 -22.33
CA SER A 95 -2.63 1.88 -22.97
C SER A 95 -2.12 0.78 -22.04
N THR A 96 -2.36 0.85 -20.72
CA THR A 96 -2.01 -0.25 -19.82
C THR A 96 -3.10 -1.32 -19.87
N PRO A 97 -2.75 -2.55 -20.28
CA PRO A 97 -3.71 -3.63 -20.29
C PRO A 97 -4.19 -3.92 -18.86
N VAL A 98 -5.47 -4.23 -18.73
CA VAL A 98 -6.01 -4.78 -17.48
C VAL A 98 -5.22 -6.04 -17.11
N PRO A 99 -4.83 -6.19 -15.84
CA PRO A 99 -4.16 -7.41 -15.41
C PRO A 99 -5.07 -8.62 -15.63
N ASN A 100 -4.54 -9.64 -16.32
CA ASN A 100 -5.26 -10.88 -16.60
C ASN A 100 -5.14 -11.83 -15.41
N CYS A 101 -5.83 -11.47 -14.34
CA CYS A 101 -6.02 -12.25 -13.14
C CYS A 101 -7.43 -11.97 -12.61
#